data_AF-A0A015KV68-F1
#
_entry.id   AF-A0A015KV68-F1
#
_cell.length_a   1.000
_cell.length_b   1.000
_cell.length_c   1.000
_cell.angle_alpha   90.00
_cell.angle_beta   90.00
_cell.angle_gamma   90.00
#
_symmetry.space_group_name_H-M   'P 1'
#
loop_
_entity.id
_entity.type
_entity.pdbx_description
1 polymer ?
#
loop_
_entity_poly.entity_id
_entity_poly.type
_entity_poly.pdbx_seq_one_letter_code
_entity_poly.pdbx_strand_id
1 'polypeptide(L)'
;MPQKRRLCIVQKEGLSIEEEKPFKTASECCIRKRKLQAETNKNKVRDHDHFTGKYRGAAHRPHRGCNLQLRIKPDEIKIPLIYHGGKHYGFHHEILELGLVSEDKIKIIAGNMENYKTIIINQIKSIDSCRFQFPSLEKVASNLRRQEKTPEQLAKCFPIMAQSISGFTYELINDPERFSRAKLPSRKEFNTVLGRLNYCDQCCNEKCKEEDLKEIDDCEHERIYTIISQKQYDHAQRVWEEANVLILADPIQRFRTIMKEVSGLDSLNYITLPSFAFDMVKKMTKFKLDLFHKGQEDMHEFVQR
;
A
#
# COMPACT_ATOMS: atom_id res chain seq x y z
N MET A 1 -16.01 -28.85 23.29
CA MET A 1 -15.35 -27.81 22.48
C MET A 1 -15.12 -28.34 21.06
N PRO A 2 -15.75 -27.78 20.02
CA PRO A 2 -15.60 -28.30 18.68
C PRO A 2 -14.24 -27.87 18.12
N GLN A 3 -13.43 -28.86 17.72
CA GLN A 3 -12.20 -28.63 16.95
C GLN A 3 -12.57 -27.90 15.66
N LYS A 4 -12.13 -26.64 15.51
CA LYS A 4 -12.16 -25.92 14.23
C LYS A 4 -11.35 -26.72 13.21
N ARG A 5 -12.04 -27.50 12.37
CA ARG A 5 -11.45 -28.16 11.20
C ARG A 5 -10.89 -27.07 10.29
N ARG A 6 -9.57 -27.03 10.11
CA ARG A 6 -8.89 -26.16 9.15
C ARG A 6 -9.29 -26.62 7.75
N LEU A 7 -10.09 -25.80 7.07
CA LEU A 7 -10.37 -25.93 5.64
C LEU A 7 -9.12 -25.50 4.85
N CYS A 8 -8.13 -26.38 4.74
CA CYS A 8 -7.24 -26.39 3.58
C CYS A 8 -7.87 -27.36 2.58
N ILE A 9 -8.75 -26.83 1.71
CA ILE A 9 -9.18 -27.57 0.52
C ILE A 9 -8.00 -27.53 -0.45
N VAL A 10 -7.03 -28.41 -0.27
CA VAL A 10 -6.04 -28.68 -1.33
C VAL A 10 -6.68 -29.75 -2.19
N GLN A 11 -7.18 -29.37 -3.37
CA GLN A 11 -7.48 -30.33 -4.41
C GLN A 11 -6.22 -31.16 -4.64
N LYS A 12 -6.27 -32.46 -4.36
CA LYS A 12 -5.28 -33.43 -4.83
C LYS A 12 -5.50 -33.64 -6.32
N GLU A 13 -5.29 -32.62 -7.12
CA GLU A 13 -5.13 -32.80 -8.55
C GLU A 13 -3.68 -33.27 -8.78
N GLY A 14 -3.53 -34.40 -9.46
CA GLY A 14 -2.23 -34.81 -9.96
C GLY A 14 -1.72 -33.76 -10.95
N LEU A 15 -0.40 -33.62 -11.06
CA LEU A 15 0.21 -32.73 -12.06
C LEU A 15 -0.36 -33.03 -13.45
N SER A 16 -0.60 -31.97 -14.23
CA SER A 16 -0.90 -32.16 -15.64
C SER A 16 0.28 -32.81 -16.36
N ILE A 17 0.03 -33.39 -17.53
CA ILE A 17 1.10 -34.00 -18.36
C ILE A 17 2.20 -32.98 -18.68
N GLU A 18 1.83 -31.71 -18.82
CA GLU A 18 2.75 -30.59 -19.10
C GLU A 18 3.62 -30.23 -17.89
N GLU A 19 3.12 -30.41 -16.67
CA GLU A 19 3.84 -30.09 -15.43
C GLU A 19 4.72 -31.25 -14.92
N GLU A 20 4.40 -32.49 -15.30
CA GLU A 20 5.16 -33.68 -14.89
C GLU A 20 6.55 -33.75 -15.56
N LYS A 21 6.66 -33.31 -16.83
CA LYS A 21 7.95 -33.20 -17.55
C LYS A 21 8.95 -32.29 -16.82
N PRO A 22 8.64 -31.00 -16.54
CA PRO A 22 9.54 -30.09 -15.84
C PRO A 22 9.79 -30.53 -14.40
N PHE A 23 8.82 -31.17 -13.73
CA PHE A 23 9.10 -31.80 -12.44
C PHE A 23 10.21 -32.83 -12.58
N LYS A 24 10.10 -33.81 -13.49
CA LYS A 24 11.08 -34.90 -13.65
C LYS A 24 12.47 -34.39 -14.02
N THR A 25 12.58 -33.43 -14.94
CA THR A 25 13.86 -32.90 -15.43
C THR A 25 14.51 -31.87 -14.50
N ALA A 26 13.78 -31.32 -13.52
CA ALA A 26 14.33 -30.31 -12.61
C ALA A 26 15.54 -30.82 -11.81
N SER A 27 16.68 -30.17 -12.03
CA SER A 27 17.96 -30.38 -11.33
C SER A 27 18.17 -29.39 -10.17
N GLU A 28 17.34 -28.35 -10.06
CA GLU A 28 17.43 -27.32 -9.03
C GLU A 28 16.11 -27.08 -8.33
N CYS A 29 16.18 -26.72 -7.04
CA CYS A 29 15.01 -26.39 -6.25
C CYS A 29 14.43 -25.04 -6.68
N CYS A 30 13.14 -24.99 -6.98
CA CYS A 30 12.45 -23.78 -7.41
C CYS A 30 12.50 -22.65 -6.35
N ILE A 31 12.58 -23.00 -5.05
CA ILE A 31 12.58 -22.07 -3.92
C ILE A 31 13.98 -21.53 -3.61
N ARG A 32 14.96 -22.42 -3.39
CA ARG A 32 16.30 -22.03 -2.91
C ARG A 32 17.36 -21.95 -4.01
N LYS A 33 17.02 -22.33 -5.25
CA LYS A 33 17.95 -22.38 -6.40
C LYS A 33 19.24 -23.15 -6.10
N ARG A 34 19.11 -24.24 -5.35
CA ARG A 34 20.21 -25.18 -5.03
C ARG A 34 19.94 -26.51 -5.71
N LYS A 35 21.00 -27.23 -6.07
CA LYS A 35 20.92 -28.55 -6.72
C LYS A 35 20.04 -29.51 -5.92
N LEU A 36 19.12 -30.18 -6.61
CA LEU A 36 18.39 -31.34 -6.15
C LEU A 36 19.30 -32.54 -6.41
N GLN A 37 19.57 -33.36 -5.40
CA GLN A 37 20.40 -34.56 -5.60
C GLN A 37 19.69 -35.51 -6.59
N ALA A 38 20.42 -35.93 -7.63
CA ALA A 38 19.88 -36.65 -8.78
C ALA A 38 19.56 -38.12 -8.46
N GLU A 39 20.32 -38.78 -7.58
CA GLU A 39 20.27 -40.25 -7.47
C GLU A 39 19.03 -40.84 -6.79
N THR A 40 18.20 -40.07 -6.07
CA THR A 40 16.99 -40.66 -5.48
C THR A 40 15.80 -39.73 -5.58
N ASN A 41 14.73 -40.19 -6.25
CA ASN A 41 13.35 -39.65 -6.17
C ASN A 41 12.83 -39.46 -4.73
N LYS A 42 13.59 -39.88 -3.71
CA LYS A 42 13.32 -39.67 -2.29
C LYS A 42 13.55 -38.22 -1.83
N ASN A 43 14.28 -37.38 -2.57
CA ASN A 43 14.66 -36.02 -2.15
C ASN A 43 13.89 -34.87 -2.82
N LYS A 44 12.97 -35.15 -3.75
CA LYS A 44 12.23 -34.14 -4.54
C LYS A 44 10.73 -34.18 -4.24
N VAL A 45 10.13 -33.03 -3.96
CA VAL A 45 8.67 -32.89 -3.74
C VAL A 45 8.07 -31.90 -4.74
N ARG A 46 6.79 -32.10 -5.05
CA ARG A 46 5.99 -31.21 -5.90
C ARG A 46 5.45 -30.09 -5.04
N ASP A 47 6.03 -28.92 -5.21
CA ASP A 47 5.63 -27.75 -4.47
C ASP A 47 4.57 -26.98 -5.27
N HIS A 48 3.53 -26.52 -4.57
CA HIS A 48 2.37 -25.84 -5.13
C HIS A 48 2.06 -24.58 -4.34
N ASP A 49 1.39 -23.65 -4.98
CA ASP A 49 0.85 -22.47 -4.33
C ASP A 49 -0.31 -22.88 -3.41
N HIS A 50 -0.21 -22.58 -2.12
CA HIS A 50 -1.20 -23.00 -1.12
C HIS A 50 -2.51 -22.17 -1.15
N PHE A 51 -2.59 -21.10 -1.96
CA PHE A 51 -3.81 -20.33 -2.19
C PHE A 51 -4.50 -20.72 -3.51
N THR A 52 -3.73 -20.89 -4.59
CA THR A 52 -4.28 -21.17 -5.93
C THR A 52 -4.20 -22.65 -6.34
N GLY A 53 -3.47 -23.49 -5.60
CA GLY A 53 -3.24 -24.89 -5.93
C GLY A 53 -2.25 -25.13 -7.07
N LYS A 54 -1.83 -24.08 -7.80
CA LYS A 54 -0.99 -24.19 -9.00
C LYS A 54 0.40 -24.71 -8.67
N TYR A 55 0.91 -25.61 -9.50
CA TYR A 55 2.27 -26.12 -9.38
C TYR A 55 3.30 -25.01 -9.60
N ARG A 56 4.33 -24.95 -8.75
CA ARG A 56 5.40 -23.94 -8.85
C ARG A 56 6.74 -24.53 -9.24
N GLY A 57 6.97 -25.82 -8.94
CA GLY A 57 8.22 -26.48 -9.27
C GLY A 57 8.63 -27.59 -8.29
N ALA A 58 9.80 -28.16 -8.57
CA ALA A 58 10.42 -29.15 -7.71
C ALA A 58 11.12 -28.50 -6.50
N ALA A 59 10.91 -29.04 -5.30
CA ALA A 59 11.55 -28.58 -4.07
C ALA A 59 12.24 -29.71 -3.29
N HIS A 60 13.18 -29.36 -2.39
CA HIS A 60 13.86 -30.33 -1.52
C HIS A 60 12.93 -30.94 -0.47
N ARG A 61 13.11 -32.24 -0.17
CA ARG A 61 12.44 -32.99 0.90
C ARG A 61 13.14 -32.98 2.27
N PRO A 62 14.47 -33.23 2.42
CA PRO A 62 15.10 -33.43 3.74
C PRO A 62 15.46 -32.11 4.46
N HIS A 63 15.55 -32.17 5.81
CA HIS A 63 15.83 -31.07 6.77
C HIS A 63 14.91 -29.84 6.71
N ARG A 64 13.64 -30.03 7.12
CA ARG A 64 12.52 -29.06 6.97
C ARG A 64 12.37 -28.64 5.51
N GLY A 65 12.10 -29.61 4.64
CA GLY A 65 12.04 -29.46 3.18
C GLY A 65 11.47 -28.13 2.75
N CYS A 66 12.09 -27.49 1.75
CA CYS A 66 11.81 -26.10 1.37
C CYS A 66 10.30 -25.81 1.21
N ASN A 67 9.53 -26.80 0.74
CA ASN A 67 8.06 -26.75 0.66
C ASN A 67 7.37 -26.50 2.02
N LEU A 68 7.82 -27.16 3.10
CA LEU A 68 7.27 -26.98 4.45
C LEU A 68 7.53 -25.59 5.03
N GLN A 69 8.58 -24.90 4.57
CA GLN A 69 8.84 -23.52 4.99
C GLN A 69 7.83 -22.53 4.42
N LEU A 70 7.13 -22.91 3.36
CA LEU A 70 6.13 -22.09 2.68
C LEU A 70 4.70 -22.49 3.06
N ARG A 71 4.56 -23.34 4.10
CA ARG A 71 3.27 -23.67 4.69
C ARG A 71 2.60 -22.39 5.18
N ILE A 72 1.34 -22.21 4.78
CA ILE A 72 0.50 -21.14 5.31
C ILE A 72 0.28 -21.39 6.79
N LYS A 73 0.71 -20.43 7.60
CA LYS A 73 0.44 -20.38 9.03
C LYS A 73 -0.24 -19.04 9.30
N PRO A 74 -1.57 -19.04 9.48
CA PRO A 74 -2.33 -17.80 9.68
C PRO A 74 -1.72 -16.92 10.76
N ASP A 75 -1.27 -17.51 11.87
CA ASP A 75 -0.71 -16.74 12.99
C ASP A 75 0.63 -16.06 12.67
N GLU A 76 1.41 -16.60 11.72
CA GLU A 76 2.71 -16.06 11.30
C GLU A 76 2.60 -15.10 10.09
N ILE A 77 1.61 -15.30 9.21
CA ILE A 77 1.42 -14.45 8.04
C ILE A 77 0.78 -13.14 8.49
N LYS A 78 1.49 -12.03 8.25
CA LYS A 78 0.99 -10.69 8.55
C LYS A 78 0.55 -9.98 7.28
N ILE A 79 -0.67 -9.45 7.29
CA ILE A 79 -1.22 -8.56 6.28
C ILE A 79 -0.76 -7.13 6.64
N PRO A 80 0.02 -6.47 5.77
CA PRO A 80 0.49 -5.11 6.01
C PRO A 80 -0.67 -4.11 5.85
N LEU A 81 -0.93 -3.32 6.88
CA LEU A 81 -1.79 -2.13 6.82
C LEU A 81 -0.90 -0.88 6.75
N ILE A 82 -0.99 -0.11 5.68
CA ILE A 82 -0.01 0.94 5.39
C ILE A 82 -0.58 2.29 5.74
N TYR A 83 0.16 3.04 6.56
CA TYR A 83 -0.09 4.42 6.92
C TYR A 83 0.95 5.32 6.25
N HIS A 84 0.59 6.59 6.04
CA HIS A 84 1.52 7.64 5.66
C HIS A 84 1.72 8.60 6.82
N GLY A 85 2.86 8.53 7.51
CA GLY A 85 3.12 9.34 8.69
C GLY A 85 2.45 8.82 9.98
N GLY A 86 2.04 7.54 10.00
CA GLY A 86 1.26 6.96 11.10
C GLY A 86 1.92 7.05 12.48
N LYS A 87 3.27 7.00 12.54
CA LYS A 87 4.06 7.04 13.78
C LYS A 87 3.68 8.20 14.71
N HIS A 88 3.44 9.38 14.13
CA HIS A 88 3.29 10.62 14.87
C HIS A 88 1.82 11.01 15.09
N TYR A 89 0.88 10.27 14.51
CA TYR A 89 -0.54 10.62 14.54
C TYR A 89 -1.41 9.36 14.58
N GLY A 90 -1.61 8.72 13.42
CA GLY A 90 -2.61 7.66 13.27
C GLY A 90 -2.49 6.51 14.27
N PHE A 91 -1.26 6.12 14.63
CA PHE A 91 -1.04 5.04 15.58
C PHE A 91 -1.56 5.35 16.99
N HIS A 92 -1.53 6.60 17.43
CA HIS A 92 -1.99 6.99 18.76
C HIS A 92 -3.49 6.83 18.91
N HIS A 93 -4.23 7.34 17.93
CA HIS A 93 -5.69 7.19 17.87
C HIS A 93 -6.08 5.73 17.73
N GLU A 94 -5.42 4.99 16.84
CA GLU A 94 -5.70 3.58 16.60
C GLU A 94 -5.51 2.75 17.88
N ILE A 95 -4.39 2.92 18.61
CA ILE A 95 -4.14 2.17 19.86
C ILE A 95 -5.20 2.48 20.92
N LEU A 96 -5.60 3.74 21.05
CA LEU A 96 -6.60 4.15 22.02
C LEU A 96 -7.94 3.48 21.75
N GLU A 97 -8.41 3.53 20.50
CA GLU A 97 -9.67 2.90 20.11
C GLU A 97 -9.61 1.37 20.22
N LEU A 98 -8.54 0.77 19.73
CA LEU A 98 -8.35 -0.69 19.80
C LEU A 98 -8.34 -1.20 21.24
N GLY A 99 -7.76 -0.44 22.17
CA GLY A 99 -7.75 -0.78 23.60
C GLY A 99 -9.14 -0.74 24.24
N LEU A 100 -10.10 -0.02 23.64
CA LEU A 100 -11.48 0.06 24.11
C LEU A 100 -12.37 -1.02 23.48
N VAL A 101 -12.17 -1.33 22.20
CA VAL A 101 -13.11 -2.17 21.42
C VAL A 101 -12.65 -3.61 21.22
N SER A 102 -11.36 -3.91 21.39
CA SER A 102 -10.79 -5.21 21.07
C SER A 102 -10.36 -5.98 22.31
N GLU A 103 -10.85 -7.22 22.44
CA GLU A 103 -10.34 -8.20 23.41
C GLU A 103 -9.09 -8.94 22.88
N ASP A 104 -8.71 -8.70 21.62
CA ASP A 104 -7.57 -9.38 21.01
C ASP A 104 -6.24 -8.87 21.59
N LYS A 105 -5.23 -9.74 21.55
CA LYS A 105 -3.90 -9.38 22.01
C LYS A 105 -3.24 -8.39 21.05
N ILE A 106 -3.20 -7.12 21.47
CA ILE A 106 -2.47 -6.05 20.77
C ILE A 106 -0.98 -6.15 21.13
N LYS A 107 -0.12 -6.27 20.11
CA LYS A 107 1.34 -6.19 20.26
C LYS A 107 1.85 -4.90 19.63
N ILE A 108 2.52 -4.08 20.42
CA ILE A 108 3.06 -2.79 20.00
C ILE A 108 4.58 -2.85 20.03
N ILE A 109 5.24 -2.27 19.03
CA ILE A 109 6.69 -2.01 19.07
C ILE A 109 6.87 -0.51 19.23
N ALA A 110 7.31 -0.09 20.41
CA ALA A 110 7.62 1.31 20.69
C ALA A 110 8.89 1.75 19.92
N GLY A 111 8.89 2.99 19.46
CA GLY A 111 10.06 3.66 18.91
C GLY A 111 10.82 4.45 19.97
N ASN A 112 10.08 5.18 20.78
CA ASN A 112 10.53 5.90 21.98
C ASN A 112 9.32 5.97 22.95
N MET A 113 9.42 6.76 24.02
CA MET A 113 8.33 6.90 24.99
C MET A 113 7.05 7.53 24.41
N GLU A 114 7.16 8.26 23.30
CA GLU A 114 6.06 9.05 22.73
C GLU A 114 5.53 8.50 21.41
N ASN A 115 6.18 7.53 20.77
CA ASN A 115 5.84 7.13 19.42
C ASN A 115 6.01 5.64 19.20
N TYR A 116 5.14 5.10 18.36
CA TYR A 116 5.11 3.68 18.02
C TYR A 116 5.68 3.42 16.62
N LYS A 117 6.40 2.32 16.45
CA LYS A 117 6.91 1.88 15.14
C LYS A 117 5.89 1.03 14.39
N THR A 118 5.13 0.19 15.10
CA THR A 118 4.10 -0.68 14.53
C THR A 118 3.13 -1.16 15.61
N ILE A 119 1.91 -1.46 15.19
CA ILE A 119 0.83 -2.07 15.93
C ILE A 119 0.49 -3.39 15.22
N ILE A 120 0.41 -4.47 15.98
CA ILE A 120 0.10 -5.80 15.46
C ILE A 120 -1.08 -6.35 16.22
N ILE A 121 -2.16 -6.64 15.50
CA ILE A 121 -3.34 -7.31 16.06
C ILE A 121 -3.65 -8.48 15.15
N ASN A 122 -3.69 -9.68 15.72
CA ASN A 122 -3.92 -10.90 14.97
C ASN A 122 -2.97 -11.01 13.76
N GLN A 123 -3.53 -10.95 12.56
CA GLN A 123 -2.81 -11.01 11.29
C GLN A 123 -2.47 -9.63 10.73
N ILE A 124 -3.02 -8.55 11.25
CA ILE A 124 -2.78 -7.20 10.73
C ILE A 124 -1.52 -6.64 11.38
N LYS A 125 -0.65 -6.03 10.57
CA LYS A 125 0.56 -5.34 11.02
C LYS A 125 0.60 -3.97 10.39
N SER A 126 0.56 -2.92 11.20
CA SER A 126 0.68 -1.55 10.71
C SER A 126 2.10 -1.25 10.25
N ILE A 127 2.23 -0.54 9.14
CA ILE A 127 3.50 -0.10 8.56
C ILE A 127 3.37 1.38 8.24
N ASP A 128 4.31 2.19 8.70
CA ASP A 128 4.41 3.58 8.29
C ASP A 128 5.35 3.71 7.08
N SER A 129 4.80 4.10 5.93
CA SER A 129 5.55 4.30 4.68
C SER A 129 6.70 5.31 4.84
N CYS A 130 6.59 6.30 5.73
CA CYS A 130 7.68 7.24 6.00
C CYS A 130 8.90 6.56 6.63
N ARG A 131 8.74 5.40 7.30
CA ARG A 131 9.89 4.58 7.77
C ARG A 131 10.64 3.87 6.65
N PHE A 132 10.06 3.88 5.45
CA PHE A 132 10.70 3.47 4.21
C PHE A 132 11.19 4.64 3.36
N GLN A 133 11.31 5.83 3.96
CA GLN A 133 11.75 7.06 3.30
C GLN A 133 10.83 7.54 2.17
N PHE A 134 9.55 7.19 2.23
CA PHE A 134 8.56 7.85 1.37
C PHE A 134 8.48 9.33 1.73
N PRO A 135 8.61 10.25 0.75
CA PRO A 135 8.41 11.67 0.96
C PRO A 135 6.91 11.98 1.12
N SER A 136 6.54 13.25 1.30
CA SER A 136 5.13 13.65 1.39
C SER A 136 4.30 13.13 0.21
N LEU A 137 2.99 12.90 0.42
CA LEU A 137 2.08 12.47 -0.64
C LEU A 137 2.13 13.38 -1.87
N GLU A 138 2.23 14.70 -1.68
CA GLU A 138 2.41 15.66 -2.77
C GLU A 138 3.68 15.35 -3.58
N LYS A 139 4.81 15.12 -2.89
CA LYS A 139 6.07 14.81 -3.56
C LYS A 139 6.01 13.44 -4.25
N VAL A 140 5.38 12.45 -3.63
CA VAL A 140 5.12 11.14 -4.24
C VAL A 140 4.30 11.28 -5.52
N ALA A 141 3.18 12.02 -5.45
CA ALA A 141 2.31 12.25 -6.59
C ALA A 141 3.05 12.99 -7.72
N SER A 142 3.79 14.05 -7.40
CA SER A 142 4.57 14.80 -8.40
C SER A 142 5.66 13.95 -9.06
N ASN A 143 6.35 13.09 -8.29
CA ASN A 143 7.41 12.22 -8.80
C ASN A 143 6.86 11.14 -9.77
N LEU A 144 5.66 10.61 -9.48
CA LEU A 144 4.98 9.64 -10.32
C LEU A 144 4.42 10.29 -11.59
N ARG A 145 3.69 11.40 -11.43
CA ARG A 145 3.10 12.18 -12.52
C ARG A 145 4.15 12.77 -13.47
N ARG A 146 5.33 13.11 -12.97
CA ARG A 146 6.38 13.80 -13.74
C ARG A 146 5.83 15.07 -14.40
N GLN A 147 5.76 15.10 -15.73
CA GLN A 147 5.25 16.22 -16.52
C GLN A 147 3.87 15.91 -17.16
N GLU A 148 3.32 14.73 -16.90
CA GLU A 148 2.07 14.28 -17.51
C GLU A 148 0.89 15.09 -16.98
N LYS A 149 -0.05 15.47 -17.84
CA LYS A 149 -1.17 16.35 -17.45
C LYS A 149 -2.52 15.87 -17.93
N THR A 150 -2.59 15.02 -18.96
CA THR A 150 -3.88 14.54 -19.46
C THR A 150 -4.40 13.39 -18.59
N PRO A 151 -5.74 13.23 -18.46
CA PRO A 151 -6.33 12.15 -17.68
C PRO A 151 -5.84 10.75 -18.10
N GLU A 152 -5.64 10.51 -19.39
CA GLU A 152 -5.20 9.22 -19.94
C GLU A 152 -3.73 8.93 -19.60
N GLN A 153 -2.90 9.96 -19.54
CA GLN A 153 -1.50 9.84 -19.11
C GLN A 153 -1.43 9.59 -17.61
N LEU A 154 -2.17 10.37 -16.82
CA LEU A 154 -2.24 10.19 -15.37
C LEU A 154 -2.78 8.81 -14.97
N ALA A 155 -3.75 8.27 -15.70
CA ALA A 155 -4.24 6.91 -15.49
C ALA A 155 -3.16 5.83 -15.71
N LYS A 156 -2.17 6.09 -16.58
CA LYS A 156 -1.01 5.19 -16.76
C LYS A 156 0.00 5.34 -15.63
N CYS A 157 0.14 6.54 -15.06
CA CYS A 157 0.98 6.78 -13.90
C CYS A 157 0.41 6.18 -12.60
N PHE A 158 -0.91 6.15 -12.48
CA PHE A 158 -1.65 5.68 -11.30
C PHE A 158 -2.68 4.61 -11.67
N PRO A 159 -2.24 3.40 -12.09
CA PRO A 159 -3.15 2.37 -12.57
C PRO A 159 -4.11 1.86 -11.49
N ILE A 160 -3.69 1.75 -10.23
CA ILE A 160 -4.58 1.32 -9.13
C ILE A 160 -5.64 2.39 -8.87
N MET A 161 -5.24 3.66 -8.82
CA MET A 161 -6.18 4.76 -8.66
C MET A 161 -7.19 4.82 -9.81
N ALA A 162 -6.73 4.72 -11.05
CA ALA A 162 -7.57 4.80 -12.24
C ALA A 162 -8.60 3.66 -12.31
N GLN A 163 -8.25 2.47 -11.79
CA GLN A 163 -9.18 1.35 -11.68
C GLN A 163 -10.19 1.53 -10.54
N SER A 164 -9.79 2.22 -9.47
CA SER A 164 -10.59 2.35 -8.25
C SER A 164 -11.58 3.53 -8.31
N ILE A 165 -11.27 4.58 -9.05
CA ILE A 165 -12.12 5.77 -9.18
C ILE A 165 -12.62 5.93 -10.62
N SER A 166 -13.86 5.52 -10.89
CA SER A 166 -14.53 5.78 -12.17
C SER A 166 -15.04 7.23 -12.24
N GLY A 167 -14.67 8.00 -13.26
CA GLY A 167 -15.22 9.34 -13.51
C GLY A 167 -14.49 10.50 -12.83
N PHE A 168 -13.19 10.34 -12.57
CA PHE A 168 -12.36 11.34 -11.91
C PHE A 168 -12.13 12.58 -12.80
N THR A 169 -12.83 13.68 -12.53
CA THR A 169 -12.50 14.99 -13.10
C THR A 169 -11.35 15.62 -12.29
N TYR A 170 -10.13 15.53 -12.81
CA TYR A 170 -8.89 16.09 -12.23
C TYR A 170 -8.97 17.59 -11.88
N GLU A 171 -9.98 18.31 -12.36
CA GLU A 171 -10.24 19.73 -12.08
C GLU A 171 -10.61 20.01 -10.61
N LEU A 172 -11.16 19.03 -9.88
CA LEU A 172 -11.54 19.19 -8.47
C LEU A 172 -10.33 19.19 -7.51
N ILE A 173 -9.14 18.75 -7.96
CA ILE A 173 -7.96 18.52 -7.09
C ILE A 173 -6.94 19.65 -7.13
N ASN A 174 -7.09 20.59 -8.06
CA ASN A 174 -6.10 21.66 -8.24
C ASN A 174 -6.18 22.81 -7.21
N ASP A 175 -7.10 22.74 -6.23
CA ASP A 175 -7.23 23.78 -5.20
C ASP A 175 -7.35 23.18 -3.79
N PRO A 176 -6.25 23.18 -3.00
CA PRO A 176 -6.22 22.70 -1.62
C PRO A 176 -7.16 23.48 -0.67
N GLU A 177 -7.53 24.72 -1.00
CA GLU A 177 -8.36 25.56 -0.12
C GLU A 177 -9.87 25.38 -0.30
N ARG A 178 -10.30 24.67 -1.36
CA ARG A 178 -11.74 24.45 -1.63
C ARG A 178 -12.45 23.59 -0.57
N PHE A 179 -11.71 22.79 0.18
CA PHE A 179 -12.28 21.73 1.03
C PHE A 179 -11.94 21.87 2.52
N SER A 180 -11.25 22.93 2.94
CA SER A 180 -11.11 23.31 4.36
C SER A 180 -12.38 23.95 4.94
N ARG A 181 -13.40 24.17 4.09
CA ARG A 181 -14.63 24.87 4.44
C ARG A 181 -15.72 23.86 4.78
N ALA A 182 -16.27 23.95 6.00
CA ALA A 182 -17.40 23.14 6.46
C ALA A 182 -18.73 23.46 5.75
N LYS A 183 -18.73 24.45 4.85
CA LYS A 183 -19.87 24.92 4.06
C LYS A 183 -19.38 25.36 2.68
N LEU A 184 -20.26 25.29 1.68
CA LEU A 184 -20.03 25.86 0.36
C LEU A 184 -19.56 27.33 0.49
N PRO A 185 -18.59 27.81 -0.31
CA PRO A 185 -18.24 29.23 -0.37
C PRO A 185 -19.48 30.07 -0.64
N SER A 186 -19.45 31.35 -0.24
CA SER A 186 -20.46 32.30 -0.73
C SER A 186 -20.23 32.60 -2.22
N ARG A 187 -21.29 32.98 -2.95
CA ARG A 187 -21.25 33.33 -4.39
C ARG A 187 -20.10 34.31 -4.71
N LYS A 188 -19.83 35.24 -3.81
CA LYS A 188 -18.79 36.27 -3.92
C LYS A 188 -17.35 35.73 -3.80
N GLU A 189 -17.13 34.66 -3.04
CA GLU A 189 -15.81 34.03 -2.83
C GLU A 189 -15.42 33.06 -3.93
N PHE A 190 -16.39 32.58 -4.72
CA PHE A 190 -16.12 31.69 -5.85
C PHE A 190 -15.49 32.42 -7.03
N ASN A 191 -15.81 33.71 -7.17
CA ASN A 191 -15.37 34.62 -8.26
C ASN A 191 -13.88 34.93 -8.19
N THR A 192 -13.25 34.77 -7.03
CA THR A 192 -11.84 35.12 -6.82
C THR A 192 -10.88 33.97 -7.16
N VAL A 193 -11.37 32.74 -7.23
CA VAL A 193 -10.55 31.52 -7.33
C VAL A 193 -10.34 31.06 -8.78
N LEU A 194 -11.32 31.29 -9.67
CA LEU A 194 -11.15 31.10 -11.11
C LEU A 194 -10.85 32.46 -11.74
N GLY A 195 -9.57 32.80 -11.83
CA GLY A 195 -9.15 34.06 -12.42
C GLY A 195 -9.80 34.29 -13.79
N ARG A 196 -10.63 35.34 -13.88
CA ARG A 196 -11.30 35.92 -15.06
C ARG A 196 -12.79 35.65 -15.30
N LEU A 197 -13.59 35.36 -14.28
CA LEU A 197 -15.07 35.44 -14.42
C LEU A 197 -15.65 36.36 -13.34
N ASN A 198 -16.04 37.57 -13.75
CA ASN A 198 -16.74 38.54 -12.91
C ASN A 198 -18.24 38.26 -13.00
N TYR A 199 -18.88 37.94 -11.88
CA TYR A 199 -20.32 37.71 -11.83
C TYR A 199 -21.04 39.01 -11.47
N CYS A 200 -22.21 39.26 -12.04
CA CYS A 200 -23.10 40.34 -11.62
C CYS A 200 -23.75 39.99 -10.27
N ASP A 201 -23.63 40.89 -9.29
CA ASP A 201 -24.25 40.75 -7.96
C ASP A 201 -25.78 40.97 -7.99
N GLN A 202 -26.33 41.48 -9.10
CA GLN A 202 -27.75 41.71 -9.28
C GLN A 202 -28.38 40.58 -10.11
N CYS A 203 -29.28 39.83 -9.48
CA CYS A 203 -30.18 38.88 -10.12
C CYS A 203 -30.73 39.41 -11.45
N CYS A 204 -30.80 38.49 -12.41
CA CYS A 204 -31.40 38.58 -13.74
C CYS A 204 -32.82 39.16 -13.77
N ASN A 205 -33.00 40.45 -13.48
CA ASN A 205 -34.28 41.15 -13.68
C ASN A 205 -34.13 42.59 -14.17
N GLU A 206 -32.92 43.14 -14.28
CA GLU A 206 -32.70 44.38 -15.04
C GLU A 206 -31.47 44.22 -15.93
N LYS A 207 -31.61 44.66 -17.18
CA LYS A 207 -30.72 44.39 -18.31
C LYS A 207 -29.25 44.72 -17.99
N CYS A 208 -28.40 43.70 -17.87
CA CYS A 208 -26.95 43.86 -17.96
C CYS A 208 -26.60 44.51 -19.30
N LYS A 209 -25.72 45.51 -19.30
CA LYS A 209 -25.28 46.17 -20.53
C LYS A 209 -24.36 45.23 -21.32
N GLU A 210 -24.48 45.28 -22.64
CA GLU A 210 -23.79 44.41 -23.61
C GLU A 210 -22.24 44.46 -23.51
N GLU A 211 -21.73 45.47 -22.82
CA GLU A 211 -20.31 45.76 -22.59
C GLU A 211 -19.70 44.87 -21.48
N ASP A 212 -20.53 44.32 -20.58
CA ASP A 212 -20.12 43.48 -19.44
C ASP A 212 -20.15 41.96 -19.76
N LEU A 213 -20.71 41.57 -20.90
CA LEU A 213 -20.88 40.17 -21.33
C LEU A 213 -19.66 39.70 -22.12
N LYS A 214 -18.57 39.35 -21.42
CA LYS A 214 -17.50 38.54 -22.03
C LYS A 214 -17.77 37.06 -21.82
N GLU A 215 -18.21 36.43 -22.93
CA GLU A 215 -18.22 34.99 -23.21
C GLU A 215 -18.70 34.07 -22.08
N ILE A 216 -19.92 33.59 -22.28
CA ILE A 216 -20.66 32.47 -21.65
C ILE A 216 -21.90 32.99 -20.90
N ASP A 217 -23.06 32.48 -21.34
CA ASP A 217 -24.38 32.75 -20.79
C ASP A 217 -24.43 32.50 -19.27
N ASP A 218 -24.69 33.56 -18.51
CA ASP A 218 -24.78 33.55 -17.04
C ASP A 218 -25.91 32.64 -16.51
N CYS A 219 -26.87 32.25 -17.36
CA CYS A 219 -27.96 31.34 -17.01
C CYS A 219 -27.49 29.88 -16.85
N GLU A 220 -26.41 29.47 -17.51
CA GLU A 220 -25.83 28.13 -17.33
C GLU A 220 -25.02 27.99 -16.03
N HIS A 221 -24.55 29.11 -15.46
CA HIS A 221 -23.77 29.11 -14.22
C HIS A 221 -24.62 29.11 -12.94
N GLU A 222 -25.85 29.64 -13.01
CA GLU A 222 -26.84 29.48 -11.94
C GLU A 222 -27.17 27.99 -11.72
N ARG A 223 -27.08 27.17 -12.78
CA ARG A 223 -27.09 25.72 -12.67
C ARG A 223 -25.83 25.20 -11.97
N ILE A 224 -24.63 25.62 -12.33
CA ILE A 224 -23.37 25.09 -11.75
C ILE A 224 -23.28 25.33 -10.23
N TYR A 225 -23.65 26.52 -9.75
CA TYR A 225 -23.61 26.84 -8.31
C TYR A 225 -24.72 26.13 -7.52
N THR A 226 -25.88 25.94 -8.14
CA THR A 226 -27.02 25.26 -7.51
C THR A 226 -26.93 23.73 -7.61
N ILE A 227 -26.08 23.20 -8.50
CA ILE A 227 -25.93 21.75 -8.76
C ILE A 227 -24.96 21.06 -7.82
N ILE A 228 -24.06 21.75 -7.09
CA ILE A 228 -23.30 21.10 -6.01
C ILE A 228 -24.22 20.91 -4.79
N SER A 229 -25.19 19.99 -4.94
CA SER A 229 -25.95 19.47 -3.81
C SER A 229 -24.99 18.97 -2.73
N GLN A 230 -25.39 18.98 -1.46
CA GLN A 230 -24.61 18.39 -0.37
C GLN A 230 -24.08 16.99 -0.74
N LYS A 231 -24.86 16.20 -1.50
CA LYS A 231 -24.46 14.90 -2.03
C LYS A 231 -23.23 14.95 -2.94
N GLN A 232 -23.07 15.98 -3.77
CA GLN A 232 -21.89 16.18 -4.61
C GLN A 232 -20.67 16.63 -3.82
N TYR A 233 -20.85 17.45 -2.77
CA TYR A 233 -19.78 17.80 -1.85
C TYR A 233 -19.32 16.58 -1.04
N ASP A 234 -20.24 15.81 -0.44
CA ASP A 234 -19.91 14.59 0.29
C ASP A 234 -19.26 13.55 -0.64
N HIS A 235 -19.67 13.50 -1.91
CA HIS A 235 -19.03 12.68 -2.93
C HIS A 235 -17.60 13.15 -3.21
N ALA A 236 -17.37 14.46 -3.39
CA ALA A 236 -16.03 15.01 -3.58
C ALA A 236 -15.11 14.74 -2.37
N GLN A 237 -15.65 14.85 -1.14
CA GLN A 237 -14.89 14.52 0.07
C GLN A 237 -14.52 13.04 0.13
N ARG A 238 -15.48 12.13 -0.10
CA ARG A 238 -15.17 10.68 -0.18
C ARG A 238 -14.12 10.38 -1.23
N VAL A 239 -14.26 10.97 -2.41
CA VAL A 239 -13.29 10.82 -3.51
C VAL A 239 -11.91 11.35 -3.12
N TRP A 240 -11.81 12.44 -2.34
CA TRP A 240 -10.52 12.95 -1.84
C TRP A 240 -9.90 12.00 -0.81
N GLU A 241 -10.69 11.51 0.14
CA GLU A 241 -10.23 10.55 1.16
C GLU A 241 -9.72 9.26 0.50
N GLU A 242 -10.49 8.73 -0.46
CA GLU A 242 -10.08 7.59 -1.28
C GLU A 242 -8.85 7.89 -2.13
N ALA A 243 -8.81 9.07 -2.79
CA ALA A 243 -7.68 9.47 -3.62
C ALA A 243 -6.38 9.57 -2.81
N ASN A 244 -6.38 10.08 -1.58
CA ASN A 244 -5.17 10.12 -0.77
C ASN A 244 -4.61 8.73 -0.43
N VAL A 245 -5.49 7.78 -0.15
CA VAL A 245 -5.11 6.39 0.07
C VAL A 245 -4.55 5.79 -1.23
N LEU A 246 -5.22 6.06 -2.36
CA LEU A 246 -4.85 5.52 -3.67
C LEU A 246 -3.57 6.14 -4.24
N ILE A 247 -3.27 7.43 -3.95
CA ILE A 247 -1.99 8.08 -4.30
C ILE A 247 -0.81 7.27 -3.75
N LEU A 248 -0.96 6.66 -2.57
CA LEU A 248 0.08 5.88 -1.94
C LEU A 248 0.17 4.44 -2.49
N ALA A 249 -0.94 3.88 -2.96
CA ALA A 249 -1.04 2.48 -3.37
C ALA A 249 -0.11 2.13 -4.54
N ASP A 250 -0.17 2.90 -5.63
CA ASP A 250 0.68 2.73 -6.81
C ASP A 250 2.20 2.79 -6.48
N PRO A 251 2.71 3.84 -5.80
CA PRO A 251 4.11 3.94 -5.42
C PRO A 251 4.57 2.80 -4.50
N ILE A 252 3.74 2.39 -3.54
CA ILE A 252 4.06 1.28 -2.65
C ILE A 252 4.13 -0.04 -3.42
N GLN A 253 3.19 -0.29 -4.32
CA GLN A 253 3.19 -1.50 -5.14
C GLN A 253 4.44 -1.54 -6.03
N ARG A 254 4.80 -0.42 -6.65
CA ARG A 254 6.03 -0.29 -7.42
C ARG A 254 7.28 -0.52 -6.56
N PHE A 255 7.34 0.09 -5.39
CA PHE A 255 8.43 -0.11 -4.42
C PHE A 255 8.57 -1.59 -4.01
N ARG A 256 7.46 -2.25 -3.69
CA ARG A 256 7.45 -3.66 -3.31
C ARG A 256 7.97 -4.55 -4.44
N THR A 257 7.53 -4.30 -5.67
CA THR A 257 8.00 -5.04 -6.86
C THR A 257 9.50 -4.87 -7.06
N ILE A 258 9.99 -3.63 -7.11
CA ILE A 258 11.42 -3.34 -7.31
C ILE A 258 12.27 -3.96 -6.20
N MET A 259 11.87 -3.77 -4.93
CA MET A 259 12.61 -4.32 -3.80
C MET A 259 12.65 -5.85 -3.83
N LYS A 260 11.55 -6.50 -4.24
CA LYS A 260 11.49 -7.95 -4.40
C LYS A 260 12.35 -8.43 -5.56
N GLU A 261 12.42 -7.70 -6.68
CA GLU A 261 13.29 -8.03 -7.80
C GLU A 261 14.77 -7.94 -7.43
N VAL A 262 15.18 -6.83 -6.79
CA VAL A 262 16.58 -6.56 -6.43
C VAL A 262 17.05 -7.50 -5.32
N SER A 263 16.27 -7.63 -4.25
CA SER A 263 16.71 -8.36 -3.06
C SER A 263 16.18 -9.79 -2.98
N GLY A 264 15.12 -10.13 -3.72
CA GLY A 264 14.35 -11.37 -3.53
C GLY A 264 13.65 -11.45 -2.16
N LEU A 265 13.45 -10.32 -1.48
CA LEU A 265 12.74 -10.19 -0.21
C LEU A 265 11.56 -9.24 -0.39
N ASP A 266 10.43 -9.54 0.25
CA ASP A 266 9.28 -8.64 0.25
C ASP A 266 9.48 -7.55 1.31
N SER A 267 9.58 -6.30 0.87
CA SER A 267 9.84 -5.16 1.75
C SER A 267 8.74 -4.94 2.79
N LEU A 268 7.49 -5.32 2.50
CA LEU A 268 6.36 -5.16 3.44
C LEU A 268 6.33 -6.23 4.55
N ASN A 269 7.26 -7.19 4.53
CA ASN A 269 7.50 -8.06 5.69
C ASN A 269 8.23 -7.32 6.82
N TYR A 270 8.84 -6.17 6.53
CA TYR A 270 9.60 -5.36 7.47
C TYR A 270 8.79 -4.14 7.94
N ILE A 271 9.27 -3.48 9.00
CA ILE A 271 8.62 -2.28 9.56
C ILE A 271 9.36 -1.01 9.12
N THR A 272 10.66 -1.12 8.80
CA THR A 272 11.51 0.02 8.47
C THR A 272 12.52 -0.34 7.37
N LEU A 273 12.99 0.66 6.63
CA LEU A 273 14.03 0.46 5.62
C LEU A 273 15.35 -0.08 6.20
N PRO A 274 15.87 0.40 7.35
CA PRO A 274 17.08 -0.17 7.96
C PRO A 274 16.94 -1.66 8.29
N SER A 275 15.80 -2.08 8.83
CA SER A 275 15.55 -3.51 9.11
C SER A 275 15.53 -4.36 7.84
N PHE A 276 14.97 -3.84 6.76
CA PHE A 276 14.98 -4.49 5.46
C PHE A 276 16.38 -4.56 4.86
N ALA A 277 17.10 -3.43 4.86
CA ALA A 277 18.45 -3.32 4.32
C ALA A 277 19.43 -4.26 5.03
N PHE A 278 19.31 -4.42 6.35
CA PHE A 278 20.15 -5.33 7.12
C PHE A 278 19.99 -6.78 6.66
N ASP A 279 18.76 -7.26 6.47
CA ASP A 279 18.52 -8.63 6.00
C ASP A 279 18.86 -8.79 4.51
N MET A 280 18.73 -7.73 3.70
CA MET A 280 19.25 -7.71 2.33
C MET A 280 20.77 -7.93 2.32
N VAL A 281 21.52 -7.20 3.15
CA VAL A 281 22.99 -7.34 3.25
C VAL A 281 23.39 -8.74 3.70
N LYS A 282 22.72 -9.32 4.71
CA LYS A 282 22.98 -10.71 5.11
C LYS A 282 22.74 -11.70 3.97
N LYS A 283 21.67 -11.50 3.20
CA LYS A 283 21.35 -12.37 2.07
C LYS A 283 22.40 -12.27 0.96
N MET A 284 22.86 -11.06 0.65
CA MET A 284 23.88 -10.81 -0.38
C MET A 284 25.24 -11.37 0.02
N THR A 285 25.69 -11.07 1.24
CA THR A 285 27.00 -11.49 1.77
C THR A 285 27.04 -12.96 2.18
N LYS A 286 25.86 -13.58 2.41
CA LYS A 286 25.70 -14.89 3.05
C LYS A 286 26.36 -14.96 4.44
N PHE A 287 26.61 -13.81 5.05
CA PHE A 287 27.21 -13.71 6.38
C PHE A 287 26.26 -14.26 7.43
N LYS A 288 26.82 -15.02 8.39
CA LYS A 288 26.10 -15.51 9.56
C LYS A 288 26.58 -14.72 10.76
N LEU A 289 25.64 -14.11 11.48
CA LEU A 289 25.94 -13.49 12.77
C LEU A 289 26.18 -14.60 13.79
N ASP A 290 27.33 -14.54 14.43
CA ASP A 290 27.59 -15.33 15.63
C ASP A 290 26.83 -14.72 16.81
N LEU A 291 26.41 -15.56 17.75
CA LEU A 291 25.78 -15.10 18.98
C LEU A 291 26.85 -14.40 19.82
N PHE A 292 26.48 -13.30 20.47
CA PHE A 292 27.37 -12.65 21.42
C PHE A 292 27.81 -13.62 22.52
N HIS A 293 29.09 -13.61 22.83
CA HIS A 293 29.65 -14.38 23.94
C HIS A 293 29.83 -13.49 25.18
N LYS A 294 29.91 -14.14 26.35
CA LYS A 294 30.12 -13.46 27.63
C LYS A 294 31.42 -12.65 27.56
N GLY A 295 31.35 -11.33 27.71
CA GLY A 295 32.48 -10.40 27.54
C GLY A 295 32.42 -9.45 26.34
N GLN A 296 31.39 -9.53 25.49
CA GLN A 296 31.10 -8.54 24.43
C GLN A 296 29.92 -7.63 24.82
N GLU A 297 29.78 -7.37 26.12
CA GLU A 297 28.63 -6.67 26.67
C GLU A 297 28.59 -5.24 26.15
N ASP A 298 29.73 -4.57 26.07
CA ASP A 298 29.97 -3.21 25.53
C ASP A 298 29.56 -2.97 24.06
N MET A 299 29.26 -4.01 23.28
CA MET A 299 28.82 -3.85 21.88
C MET A 299 27.46 -3.13 21.72
N HIS A 300 26.64 -3.04 22.78
CA HIS A 300 25.42 -2.20 22.74
C HIS A 300 25.72 -0.70 22.83
N GLU A 301 26.90 -0.31 23.33
CA GLU A 301 27.33 1.10 23.42
C GLU A 301 27.81 1.66 22.07
N PHE A 302 28.16 0.78 21.11
CA PHE A 302 28.64 1.18 19.78
C PHE A 302 27.61 1.93 18.91
N VAL A 303 26.32 1.89 19.29
CA VAL A 303 25.23 2.52 18.51
C VAL A 303 24.90 3.95 19.00
N GLN A 304 25.58 4.43 20.05
CA GLN A 304 25.47 5.81 20.52
C GLN A 304 26.80 6.57 20.36
N ARG A 305 27.11 6.97 19.11
CA ARG A 305 27.99 8.10 18.81
C ARG A 305 27.45 8.87 17.63
#